data_AF-A0A658K9B2-F1
#
_entry.id   AF-A0A658K9B2-F1
#
_cell.length_a   1.000
_cell.length_b   1.000
_cell.length_c   1.000
_cell.angle_alpha   90.00
_cell.angle_beta   90.00
_cell.angle_gamma   90.00
#
_symmetry.space_group_name_H-M   'P 1'
#
loop_
_entity.id
_entity.type
_entity.pdbx_description
1 polymer ?
#
loop_
_entity_poly.entity_id
_entity_poly.type
_entity_poly.pdbx_seq_one_letter_code
_entity_poly.pdbx_strand_id
1 'polypeptide(L)'
;MSPIEQKAHHDFIMGASMLSFFQRRKTSPTTPSNVAAGFIKPESSDALLSTPRRRQLIENIWQRTSLPRAQFDTLYVQAFKSYAALVQHLPASENHHHAYHGGMLDHGLEIVAYALKIR
;
A
#
# COMPACT_ATOMS: atom_id res chain seq x y z
N MET A 1 -54.62 -38.70 8.14
CA MET A 1 -54.05 -40.00 7.73
C MET A 1 -52.87 -39.73 6.78
N SER A 2 -51.66 -40.11 7.19
CA SER A 2 -50.46 -40.29 6.33
C SER A 2 -50.60 -41.62 5.54
N PRO A 3 -49.69 -42.10 4.62
CA PRO A 3 -48.34 -41.63 4.25
C PRO A 3 -47.90 -41.82 2.75
N ILE A 4 -46.62 -41.48 2.47
CA ILE A 4 -45.60 -42.19 1.64
C ILE A 4 -44.88 -41.35 0.54
N GLU A 5 -43.55 -41.45 0.64
CA GLU A 5 -42.37 -41.06 -0.15
C GLU A 5 -42.49 -40.73 -1.66
N GLN A 6 -41.62 -39.79 -2.08
CA GLN A 6 -40.75 -40.02 -3.25
C GLN A 6 -39.43 -39.23 -3.17
N LYS A 7 -38.38 -39.89 -3.65
CA LYS A 7 -36.95 -39.57 -3.61
C LYS A 7 -36.52 -38.96 -4.96
N ALA A 8 -35.52 -38.07 -4.93
CA ALA A 8 -34.25 -38.16 -5.67
C ALA A 8 -33.77 -36.89 -6.43
N HIS A 9 -32.43 -36.78 -6.46
CA HIS A 9 -31.52 -36.04 -7.38
C HIS A 9 -31.37 -34.53 -7.16
N HIS A 10 -30.25 -34.13 -6.54
CA HIS A 10 -28.97 -33.70 -7.15
C HIS A 10 -29.04 -32.23 -7.56
N ASP A 11 -28.30 -31.38 -6.84
CA ASP A 11 -27.42 -30.42 -7.51
C ASP A 11 -26.27 -29.97 -6.61
N PHE A 12 -25.11 -29.99 -7.24
CA PHE A 12 -23.77 -29.72 -6.78
C PHE A 12 -23.52 -28.20 -6.87
N ILE A 13 -23.05 -27.56 -5.78
CA ILE A 13 -22.27 -26.31 -5.87
C ILE A 13 -21.12 -26.36 -4.85
N MET A 14 -19.92 -26.58 -5.39
CA MET A 14 -18.63 -26.18 -4.82
C MET A 14 -18.60 -24.68 -4.47
N GLY A 15 -17.90 -24.30 -3.41
CA GLY A 15 -17.46 -22.91 -3.30
C GLY A 15 -16.81 -22.56 -1.98
N ALA A 16 -15.50 -22.73 -1.93
CA ALA A 16 -14.62 -22.28 -0.85
C ALA A 16 -14.93 -20.83 -0.41
N SER A 17 -15.04 -20.61 0.91
CA SER A 17 -14.90 -19.25 1.46
C SER A 17 -13.52 -19.11 2.08
N MET A 18 -12.70 -18.37 1.33
CA MET A 18 -11.29 -18.04 1.52
C MET A 18 -10.96 -17.48 2.91
N LEU A 19 -9.72 -17.76 3.34
CA LEU A 19 -9.06 -17.22 4.52
C LEU A 19 -9.11 -15.68 4.49
N SER A 20 -9.94 -15.08 5.35
CA SER A 20 -9.99 -13.63 5.56
C SER A 20 -9.01 -13.23 6.68
N PHE A 21 -7.76 -12.94 6.31
CA PHE A 21 -6.72 -12.56 7.29
C PHE A 21 -6.53 -11.06 7.51
N PHE A 22 -7.28 -10.20 6.83
CA PHE A 22 -7.11 -8.75 6.96
C PHE A 22 -8.44 -8.01 7.11
N GLN A 23 -9.09 -8.16 8.27
CA GLN A 23 -10.10 -7.20 8.69
C GLN A 23 -9.43 -5.99 9.32
N ARG A 24 -9.58 -4.82 8.67
CA ARG A 24 -9.14 -3.52 9.20
C ARG A 24 -9.96 -3.19 10.44
N ARG A 25 -9.37 -3.27 11.64
CA ARG A 25 -10.00 -2.76 12.86
C ARG A 25 -10.16 -1.24 12.75
N LYS A 26 -11.39 -0.73 12.90
CA LYS A 26 -11.65 0.70 13.07
C LYS A 26 -11.16 1.09 14.46
N THR A 27 -10.15 1.95 14.54
CA THR A 27 -9.64 2.48 15.81
C THR A 27 -10.47 3.67 16.27
N SER A 28 -10.97 3.62 17.50
CA SER A 28 -11.57 4.75 18.22
C SER A 28 -10.54 5.86 18.45
N PRO A 29 -10.94 7.14 18.63
CA PRO A 29 -10.00 8.25 18.76
C PRO A 29 -9.32 8.20 20.13
N THR A 30 -8.02 7.89 20.14
CA THR A 30 -7.19 7.95 21.35
C THR A 30 -6.52 9.32 21.46
N THR A 31 -6.72 9.98 22.60
CA THR A 31 -6.04 11.17 23.15
C THR A 31 -4.54 11.18 22.82
N PRO A 32 -3.90 12.35 22.57
CA PRO A 32 -2.49 12.42 22.21
C PRO A 32 -1.61 11.89 23.35
N SER A 33 -1.20 10.63 23.23
CA SER A 33 -0.18 10.04 24.09
C SER A 33 1.18 10.56 23.64
N ASN A 34 1.90 11.15 24.59
CA ASN A 34 3.29 11.52 24.47
C ASN A 34 4.08 10.26 24.08
N VAL A 35 4.53 10.18 22.83
CA VAL A 35 5.29 9.04 22.30
C VAL A 35 6.52 8.83 23.19
N ALA A 36 6.62 7.64 23.81
CA ALA A 36 7.80 7.24 24.56
C ALA A 36 9.05 7.42 23.69
N ALA A 37 10.14 7.94 24.27
CA ALA A 37 11.38 8.23 23.56
C ALA A 37 11.83 7.03 22.70
N GLY A 38 11.95 7.22 21.39
CA GLY A 38 12.41 6.21 20.44
C GLY A 38 11.33 5.58 19.54
N PHE A 39 10.03 5.84 19.78
CA PHE A 39 8.96 5.36 18.89
C PHE A 39 8.43 6.46 17.98
N ILE A 40 8.21 6.11 16.70
CA ILE A 40 7.68 7.02 15.69
C ILE A 40 6.21 6.71 15.47
N LYS A 41 5.37 7.74 15.46
CA LYS A 41 3.95 7.60 15.12
C LYS A 41 3.82 7.35 13.61
N PRO A 42 3.07 6.32 13.18
CA PRO A 42 2.79 6.12 11.75
C PRO A 42 2.08 7.32 11.13
N GLU A 43 2.50 7.68 9.93
CA GLU A 43 1.92 8.75 9.13
C GLU A 43 1.04 8.20 8.00
N SER A 44 0.14 9.04 7.50
CA SER A 44 -0.66 8.68 6.33
C SER A 44 0.24 8.62 5.09
N SER A 45 -0.10 7.75 4.14
CA SER A 45 0.62 7.67 2.87
C SER A 45 0.61 9.00 2.10
N ASP A 46 -0.49 9.75 2.18
CA ASP A 46 -0.60 11.07 1.58
C ASP A 46 0.41 12.06 2.20
N ALA A 47 0.55 12.07 3.53
CA ALA A 47 1.54 12.91 4.21
C ALA A 47 2.97 12.49 3.80
N LEU A 48 3.26 11.19 3.83
CA LEU A 48 4.57 10.63 3.48
C LEU A 48 4.97 10.97 2.03
N LEU A 49 4.03 11.01 1.08
CA LEU A 49 4.31 11.31 -0.34
C LEU A 49 4.25 12.81 -0.67
N SER A 50 3.85 13.66 0.27
CA SER A 50 3.60 15.09 0.01
C SER A 50 4.85 15.95 -0.14
N THR A 51 6.03 15.45 0.26
CA THR A 51 7.27 16.23 0.21
C THR A 51 7.58 16.68 -1.23
N PRO A 52 8.14 17.89 -1.43
CA PRO A 52 8.42 18.41 -2.78
C PRO A 52 9.25 17.44 -3.64
N ARG A 53 10.29 16.83 -3.07
CA ARG A 53 11.15 15.84 -3.75
C ARG A 53 10.36 14.62 -4.21
N ARG A 54 9.53 14.02 -3.33
CA ARG A 54 8.76 12.82 -3.64
C ARG A 54 7.69 13.09 -4.69
N ARG A 55 7.01 14.24 -4.61
CA ARG A 55 6.06 14.68 -5.64
C ARG A 55 6.73 14.86 -7.00
N GLN A 56 7.93 15.46 -7.03
CA GLN A 56 8.70 15.61 -8.26
C GLN A 56 9.12 14.27 -8.86
N LEU A 57 9.54 13.30 -8.03
CA LEU A 57 9.85 11.94 -8.49
C LEU A 57 8.62 11.24 -9.07
N ILE A 58 7.47 11.32 -8.40
CA ILE A 58 6.21 10.74 -8.88
C ILE A 58 5.78 11.37 -10.20
N GLU A 59 5.90 12.69 -10.32
CA GLU A 59 5.60 13.40 -11.56
C GLU A 59 6.52 12.96 -12.70
N ASN A 60 7.83 12.86 -12.44
CA ASN A 60 8.78 12.33 -13.40
C ASN A 60 8.46 10.88 -13.82
N ILE A 61 8.00 10.04 -12.89
CA ILE A 61 7.57 8.67 -13.18
C ILE A 61 6.32 8.71 -14.07
N TRP A 62 5.34 9.56 -13.79
CA TRP A 62 4.15 9.71 -14.64
C TRP A 62 4.50 10.10 -16.07
N GLN A 63 5.29 11.17 -16.24
CA GLN A 63 5.77 11.63 -17.55
C GLN A 63 6.50 10.52 -18.32
N ARG A 64 7.16 9.63 -17.58
CA ARG A 64 7.82 8.47 -18.16
C ARG A 64 6.81 7.37 -18.53
N THR A 65 5.81 7.05 -17.74
CA THR A 65 4.88 5.95 -18.10
C THR A 65 4.02 6.21 -19.35
N SER A 66 3.89 7.47 -19.80
CA SER A 66 2.99 7.87 -20.91
C SER A 66 1.52 7.45 -20.71
N LEU A 67 1.12 7.19 -19.47
CA LEU A 67 -0.25 6.79 -19.13
C LEU A 67 -1.15 8.03 -18.97
N PRO A 68 -2.44 7.93 -19.32
CA PRO A 68 -3.44 8.89 -18.88
C PRO A 68 -3.44 9.01 -17.34
N ARG A 69 -3.67 10.22 -16.82
CA ARG A 69 -3.55 10.49 -15.37
C ARG A 69 -4.39 9.54 -14.52
N ALA A 70 -5.62 9.25 -14.92
CA ALA A 70 -6.50 8.32 -14.19
C ALA A 70 -5.92 6.89 -14.09
N GLN A 71 -5.25 6.41 -15.13
CA GLN A 71 -4.61 5.09 -15.11
C GLN A 71 -3.33 5.11 -14.27
N PHE A 72 -2.55 6.20 -14.36
CA PHE A 72 -1.39 6.39 -13.51
C PHE A 72 -1.76 6.41 -12.02
N ASP A 73 -2.82 7.13 -11.67
CA ASP A 73 -3.29 7.21 -10.29
C ASP A 73 -3.74 5.84 -9.77
N THR A 74 -4.38 5.04 -10.62
CA THR A 74 -4.86 3.70 -10.28
C THR A 74 -3.72 2.68 -10.14
N LEU A 75 -2.76 2.69 -11.08
CA LEU A 75 -1.73 1.65 -11.16
C LEU A 75 -0.48 1.99 -10.34
N TYR A 76 -0.04 3.25 -10.38
CA TYR A 76 1.23 3.69 -9.76
C TYR A 76 1.00 4.39 -8.43
N VAL A 77 0.11 5.39 -8.38
CA VAL A 77 -0.08 6.16 -7.13
C VAL A 77 -0.63 5.28 -6.01
N GLN A 78 -1.57 4.36 -6.29
CA GLN A 78 -2.02 3.41 -5.25
C GLN A 78 -0.90 2.48 -4.77
N ALA A 79 -0.03 2.02 -5.67
CA ALA A 79 1.12 1.20 -5.31
C ALA A 79 2.10 1.99 -4.42
N PHE A 80 2.40 3.24 -4.77
CA PHE A 80 3.25 4.13 -3.96
C PHE A 80 2.63 4.44 -2.60
N LYS A 81 1.31 4.64 -2.52
CA LYS A 81 0.62 4.85 -1.24
C LYS A 81 0.72 3.60 -0.35
N SER A 82 0.54 2.42 -0.92
CA SER A 82 0.64 1.15 -0.20
C SER A 82 2.07 0.90 0.27
N TYR A 83 3.06 1.19 -0.58
CA TYR A 83 4.47 1.11 -0.26
C TYR A 83 4.87 2.09 0.84
N ALA A 84 4.48 3.37 0.74
CA ALA A 84 4.72 4.38 1.76
C ALA A 84 4.10 3.99 3.11
N ALA A 85 2.87 3.47 3.10
CA ALA A 85 2.22 2.99 4.31
C ALA A 85 2.98 1.83 4.97
N LEU A 86 3.60 0.96 4.17
CA LEU A 86 4.38 -0.17 4.65
C LEU A 86 5.73 0.25 5.21
N VAL A 87 6.50 1.06 4.47
CA VAL A 87 7.88 1.39 4.84
C VAL A 87 7.97 2.58 5.80
N GLN A 88 6.93 3.41 5.89
CA GLN A 88 6.88 4.58 6.77
C GLN A 88 8.19 5.38 6.69
N HIS A 89 8.97 5.33 7.76
CA HIS A 89 10.19 6.07 7.95
C HIS A 89 11.45 5.20 8.02
N LEU A 90 11.35 3.94 7.57
CA LEU A 90 12.50 3.04 7.55
C LEU A 90 13.65 3.62 6.71
N PRO A 91 14.90 3.50 7.18
CA PRO A 91 16.06 3.75 6.33
C PRO A 91 16.18 2.64 5.29
N ALA A 92 16.73 2.95 4.12
CA ALA A 92 16.96 1.92 3.09
C ALA A 92 18.16 1.02 3.43
N SER A 93 19.08 1.52 4.26
CA SER A 93 20.30 0.83 4.69
C SER A 93 20.87 1.44 5.97
N GLU A 94 21.85 0.78 6.57
CA GLU A 94 22.52 1.26 7.79
C GLU A 94 23.62 2.30 7.53
N ASN A 95 24.30 2.23 6.39
CA ASN A 95 25.42 3.12 6.07
C ASN A 95 25.54 3.38 4.56
N HIS A 96 24.72 4.31 4.03
CA HIS A 96 24.76 4.75 2.63
C HIS A 96 23.97 6.05 2.40
N HIS A 97 23.86 6.50 1.14
CA HIS A 97 23.11 7.70 0.74
C HIS A 97 21.60 7.69 1.07
N HIS A 98 21.05 6.57 1.57
CA HIS A 98 19.66 6.44 2.01
C HIS A 98 19.52 5.91 3.45
N ALA A 99 20.58 6.03 4.25
CA ALA A 99 20.60 5.68 5.67
C ALA A 99 20.01 6.80 6.54
N TYR A 100 18.80 7.26 6.21
CA TYR A 100 18.09 8.31 6.94
C TYR A 100 16.60 7.99 7.03
N HIS A 101 15.88 8.77 7.85
CA HIS A 101 14.46 8.61 8.12
C HIS A 101 13.61 8.78 6.83
N GLY A 102 12.90 7.73 6.44
CA GLY A 102 12.14 7.68 5.17
C GLY A 102 13.00 7.39 3.94
N GLY A 103 14.29 7.07 4.13
CA GLY A 103 15.22 6.77 3.05
C GLY A 103 14.78 5.57 2.19
N MET A 104 14.09 4.59 2.75
CA MET A 104 13.53 3.46 1.99
C MET A 104 12.50 3.92 0.96
N LEU A 105 11.61 4.85 1.35
CA LEU A 105 10.60 5.40 0.44
C LEU A 105 11.23 6.22 -0.68
N ASP A 106 12.19 7.07 -0.34
CA ASP A 106 12.92 7.88 -1.32
C ASP A 106 13.70 7.01 -2.29
N HIS A 107 14.43 6.01 -1.78
CA HIS A 107 15.18 5.06 -2.60
C HIS A 107 14.27 4.29 -3.56
N GLY A 108 13.14 3.75 -3.08
CA GLY A 108 12.19 3.03 -3.94
C GLY A 108 11.66 3.88 -5.09
N LEU A 109 11.27 5.13 -4.83
CA LEU A 109 10.81 6.05 -5.88
C LEU A 109 11.91 6.38 -6.89
N GLU A 110 13.15 6.55 -6.44
CA GLU A 110 14.29 6.81 -7.32
C GLU A 110 14.60 5.62 -8.23
N ILE A 111 14.56 4.39 -7.71
CA ILE A 111 14.78 3.18 -8.51
C ILE A 111 13.71 3.04 -9.59
N VAL A 112 12.43 3.30 -9.28
CA VAL A 112 11.35 3.28 -10.29
C VAL A 112 11.59 4.35 -11.36
N ALA A 113 11.91 5.58 -10.95
CA ALA A 113 12.20 6.67 -11.88
C ALA A 113 13.40 6.34 -12.79
N TYR A 114 14.43 5.71 -12.25
CA TYR A 114 15.63 5.29 -12.97
C TYR A 114 15.36 4.14 -13.94
N ALA A 115 14.65 3.09 -13.50
CA ALA A 115 14.29 1.95 -14.35
C ALA A 115 13.49 2.42 -15.58
N LEU A 116 12.58 3.36 -15.39
CA LEU A 116 11.79 3.97 -16.49
C LEU A 116 12.58 4.93 -17.38
N LYS A 117 13.83 5.29 -17.05
CA LYS A 117 14.70 6.10 -17.90
C LYS A 117 15.39 5.28 -18.99
N ILE A 118 15.54 3.96 -18.81
CA ILE A 118 16.33 3.08 -19.68
C ILE A 118 15.50 2.50 -20.85
N ARG A 119 14.20 2.82 -20.94
CA ARG A 119 13.35 2.36 -22.05
C ARG A 119 13.54 3.17 -23.33
#